data_AF-A0AB73T978-F1
#
_entry.id   AF-A0AB73T978-F1
#
_cell.length_a   1.000
_cell.length_b   1.000
_cell.length_c   1.000
_cell.angle_alpha   90.00
_cell.angle_beta   90.00
_cell.angle_gamma   90.00
#
_symmetry.space_group_name_H-M   'P 1'
#
loop_
_entity.id
_entity.type
_entity.pdbx_description
1 polymer ?
#
loop_
_entity_poly.entity_id
_entity_poly.type
_entity_poly.pdbx_seq_one_letter_code
_entity_poly.pdbx_strand_id
1 'polypeptide(L)'
;MNQVEYMLQKKTEIFLSSLYMHDIAAAIQMMDEKIILAGLEDKTFCSGVNEAEEYLERFLEGHKGIVREKEYQCIDSEQDIGFISLHYNVAGVEKGEICCRRASFFWSRKDEVWKIVHVHLNDIDMGEEKVLVHGKQGCTYLLHIQEIMFIEARNMNSEIHCRTQTIVANEQLAAFRMRLPRYFVKVHRSYLVNVHYVEKVERYQIRLHNGSLLPVPEKRYKEVKEKVKELIEEWPAEASKQGSEEEN
;
A
#
# COMPACT_ATOMS: atom_id res chain seq x y z
N MET A 1 -16.65 -13.69 11.38
CA MET A 1 -15.47 -14.47 10.99
C MET A 1 -15.62 -15.87 11.55
N ASN A 2 -15.61 -16.89 10.69
CA ASN A 2 -15.73 -18.28 11.12
C ASN A 2 -14.37 -18.83 11.63
N GLN A 3 -14.34 -20.02 12.24
CA GLN A 3 -13.11 -20.60 12.80
C GLN A 3 -12.03 -20.88 11.75
N VAL A 4 -12.43 -21.27 10.53
CA VAL A 4 -11.52 -21.55 9.41
C VAL A 4 -10.88 -20.25 8.93
N GLU A 5 -11.67 -19.20 8.72
CA GLU A 5 -11.21 -17.87 8.31
C GLU A 5 -10.16 -17.32 9.28
N TYR A 6 -10.43 -17.38 10.59
CA TYR A 6 -9.48 -16.93 11.60
C TYR A 6 -8.17 -17.74 11.58
N MET A 7 -8.28 -19.06 11.44
CA MET A 7 -7.12 -19.95 11.35
C MET A 7 -6.28 -19.65 10.10
N LEU A 8 -6.91 -19.45 8.95
CA LEU A 8 -6.22 -19.11 7.71
C LEU A 8 -5.55 -17.74 7.82
N GLN A 9 -6.18 -16.75 8.44
CA GLN A 9 -5.52 -15.47 8.73
C GLN A 9 -4.23 -15.68 9.52
N LYS A 10 -4.29 -16.46 10.61
CA LYS A 10 -3.11 -16.78 11.42
C LYS A 10 -2.03 -17.51 10.65
N LYS A 11 -2.40 -18.45 9.78
CA LYS A 11 -1.43 -19.10 8.88
C LYS A 11 -0.80 -18.10 7.91
N THR A 12 -1.57 -17.21 7.29
CA THR A 12 -1.03 -16.13 6.44
C THR A 12 -0.10 -15.19 7.21
N GLU A 13 -0.40 -14.88 8.47
CA GLU A 13 0.51 -14.11 9.33
C GLU A 13 1.84 -14.81 9.53
N ILE A 14 1.80 -16.10 9.88
CA ILE A 14 2.99 -16.92 10.08
C ILE A 14 3.81 -16.98 8.80
N PHE A 15 3.17 -17.22 7.66
CA PHE A 15 3.84 -17.25 6.36
C PHE A 15 4.60 -15.96 6.09
N LEU A 16 3.94 -14.80 6.18
CA LEU A 16 4.57 -13.50 5.91
C LEU A 16 5.66 -13.20 6.94
N SER A 17 5.45 -13.53 8.21
CA SER A 17 6.47 -13.35 9.24
C SER A 17 7.71 -14.21 8.99
N SER A 18 7.55 -15.49 8.64
CA SER A 18 8.65 -16.37 8.25
C SER A 18 9.40 -15.81 7.06
N LEU A 19 8.66 -15.37 6.03
CA LEU A 19 9.22 -14.78 4.82
C LEU A 19 10.13 -13.58 5.11
N TYR A 20 9.62 -12.52 5.74
CA TYR A 20 10.39 -11.30 6.00
C TYR A 20 11.42 -11.42 7.14
N MET A 21 11.34 -12.48 7.95
CA MET A 21 12.37 -12.86 8.92
C MET A 21 13.45 -13.77 8.34
N HIS A 22 13.38 -14.09 7.03
CA HIS A 22 14.33 -14.95 6.29
C HIS A 22 14.31 -16.42 6.73
N ASP A 23 13.18 -16.90 7.25
CA ASP A 23 12.92 -18.34 7.47
C ASP A 23 12.13 -18.89 6.28
N ILE A 24 12.82 -18.97 5.12
CA ILE A 24 12.23 -19.38 3.85
C ILE A 24 11.77 -20.84 3.93
N ALA A 25 12.54 -21.71 4.58
CA ALA A 25 12.18 -23.11 4.79
C ALA A 25 10.81 -23.26 5.48
N ALA A 26 10.53 -22.47 6.53
CA ALA A 26 9.22 -22.48 7.18
C ALA A 26 8.10 -21.97 6.26
N ALA A 27 8.37 -20.94 5.45
CA ALA A 27 7.39 -20.43 4.49
C ALA A 27 7.07 -21.47 3.39
N ILE A 28 8.09 -22.15 2.86
CA ILE A 28 7.98 -23.20 1.85
C ILE A 28 7.18 -24.40 2.36
N GLN A 29 7.36 -24.80 3.63
CA GLN A 29 6.57 -25.89 4.23
C GLN A 29 5.05 -25.62 4.24
N MET A 30 4.63 -24.36 4.14
CA MET A 30 3.21 -23.98 4.08
C MET A 30 2.64 -24.05 2.65
N MET A 31 3.50 -24.16 1.63
CA MET A 31 3.10 -24.22 0.23
C MET A 31 2.77 -25.64 -0.23
N ASP A 32 1.94 -25.71 -1.26
CA ASP A 32 1.71 -26.91 -2.06
C ASP A 32 2.84 -27.11 -3.07
N GLU A 33 3.14 -28.36 -3.42
CA GLU A 33 4.18 -28.68 -4.41
C GLU A 33 3.93 -28.04 -5.78
N LYS A 34 2.65 -27.81 -6.13
CA LYS A 34 2.21 -27.18 -7.39
C LYS A 34 1.80 -25.71 -7.21
N ILE A 35 2.36 -25.03 -6.21
CA ILE A 35 2.11 -23.61 -5.95
C ILE A 35 2.31 -22.77 -7.22
N ILE A 36 1.42 -21.81 -7.45
CA ILE A 36 1.66 -20.73 -8.39
C ILE A 36 1.95 -19.47 -7.58
N LEU A 37 3.13 -18.89 -7.74
CA LEU A 37 3.46 -17.61 -7.14
C LEU A 37 3.65 -16.58 -8.25
N ALA A 38 2.83 -15.54 -8.22
CA ALA A 38 2.94 -14.38 -9.08
C ALA A 38 3.50 -13.22 -8.24
N GLY A 39 4.56 -12.56 -8.71
CA GLY A 39 5.26 -11.58 -7.91
C GLY A 39 5.87 -10.41 -8.68
N LEU A 40 5.72 -9.22 -8.09
CA LEU A 40 6.64 -8.08 -7.89
C LEU A 40 7.51 -7.50 -9.01
N GLU A 41 8.05 -8.31 -9.92
CA GLU A 41 8.80 -7.85 -11.10
C GLU A 41 7.99 -8.18 -12.34
N ASP A 42 7.91 -7.25 -13.29
CA ASP A 42 7.06 -7.32 -14.47
C ASP A 42 7.06 -8.73 -15.11
N LYS A 43 5.88 -9.37 -15.08
CA LYS A 43 5.55 -10.65 -15.73
C LYS A 43 6.25 -11.89 -15.19
N THR A 44 6.84 -11.86 -13.99
CA THR A 44 7.38 -13.07 -13.37
C THR A 44 6.29 -13.85 -12.62
N PHE A 45 6.07 -15.10 -13.03
CA PHE A 45 5.36 -16.11 -12.24
C PHE A 45 6.22 -17.35 -12.17
N CYS A 46 6.25 -17.99 -11.01
CA CYS A 46 6.86 -19.30 -10.83
C CYS A 46 5.79 -20.36 -10.59
N SER A 47 6.09 -21.57 -11.06
CA SER A 47 5.19 -22.71 -10.98
C SER A 47 5.92 -23.87 -10.32
N GLY A 48 5.48 -24.20 -9.11
CA GLY A 48 6.06 -25.26 -8.29
C GLY A 48 6.97 -24.73 -7.20
N VAL A 49 7.11 -25.53 -6.16
CA VAL A 49 7.71 -25.08 -4.90
C VAL A 49 9.20 -24.74 -5.01
N ASN A 50 9.97 -25.44 -5.86
CA ASN A 50 11.40 -25.17 -6.04
C ASN A 50 11.64 -23.80 -6.72
N GLU A 51 10.89 -23.50 -7.79
CA GLU A 51 10.97 -22.19 -8.45
C GLU A 51 10.50 -21.06 -7.52
N ALA A 52 9.50 -21.33 -6.67
CA ALA A 52 9.05 -20.38 -5.66
C ALA A 52 10.12 -20.10 -4.59
N GLU A 53 10.86 -21.13 -4.15
CA GLU A 53 11.97 -20.98 -3.20
C GLU A 53 13.08 -20.09 -3.77
N GLU A 54 13.58 -20.42 -4.96
CA GLU A 54 14.62 -19.63 -5.65
C GLU A 54 14.18 -18.18 -5.87
N TYR A 55 12.93 -17.97 -6.29
CA TYR A 55 12.36 -16.63 -6.48
C TYR A 55 12.31 -15.84 -5.17
N LEU A 56 11.84 -16.46 -4.09
CA LEU A 56 11.71 -15.79 -2.78
C LEU A 56 13.06 -15.49 -2.15
N GLU A 57 14.06 -16.37 -2.30
CA GLU A 57 15.44 -16.13 -1.88
C GLU A 57 16.02 -14.88 -2.55
N ARG A 58 15.89 -14.80 -3.88
CA ARG A 58 16.36 -13.64 -4.65
C ARG A 58 15.61 -12.37 -4.27
N PHE A 59 14.28 -12.44 -4.17
CA PHE A 59 13.45 -11.28 -3.82
C PHE A 59 13.78 -10.73 -2.42
N LEU A 60 13.99 -11.61 -1.45
CA LEU A 60 14.27 -11.22 -0.08
C LEU A 60 15.72 -10.81 0.17
N GLU A 61 16.61 -10.98 -0.80
CA GLU A 61 17.99 -10.55 -0.69
C GLU A 61 18.03 -9.04 -0.34
N GLY A 62 18.61 -8.70 0.81
CA GLY A 62 18.63 -7.33 1.34
C GLY A 62 17.32 -6.80 1.91
N HIS A 63 16.23 -7.58 1.89
CA HIS A 63 14.90 -7.18 2.39
C HIS A 63 14.53 -7.98 3.64
N LYS A 64 14.95 -7.48 4.82
CA LYS A 64 14.56 -8.05 6.12
C LYS A 64 13.68 -7.07 6.88
N GLY A 65 12.56 -7.55 7.42
CA GLY A 65 11.59 -6.67 8.05
C GLY A 65 10.60 -7.33 8.98
N ILE A 66 9.92 -6.51 9.76
CA ILE A 66 8.84 -6.93 10.65
C ILE A 66 7.52 -6.55 10.00
N VAL A 67 6.68 -7.55 9.75
CA VAL A 67 5.31 -7.35 9.25
C VAL A 67 4.45 -6.70 10.34
N ARG A 68 3.83 -5.56 10.04
CA ARG A 68 2.97 -4.76 10.91
C ARG A 68 1.70 -4.33 10.18
N GLU A 69 0.72 -3.84 10.94
CA GLU A 69 -0.53 -3.20 10.44
C GLU A 69 -1.21 -3.98 9.31
N LYS A 70 -1.97 -5.01 9.70
CA LYS A 70 -2.58 -5.96 8.76
C LYS A 70 -4.07 -5.67 8.62
N GLU A 71 -4.49 -5.30 7.42
CA GLU A 71 -5.91 -5.16 7.09
C GLU A 71 -6.30 -6.25 6.11
N TYR A 72 -7.12 -7.19 6.59
CA TYR A 72 -7.66 -8.27 5.78
C TYR A 72 -8.90 -7.80 5.04
N GLN A 73 -8.92 -7.97 3.73
CA GLN A 73 -10.08 -7.66 2.89
C GLN A 73 -10.50 -8.91 2.14
N CYS A 74 -11.80 -9.22 2.21
CA CYS A 74 -12.42 -10.38 1.57
C CYS A 74 -11.81 -11.72 2.06
N ILE A 75 -12.55 -12.37 2.94
CA ILE A 75 -12.24 -13.73 3.39
C ILE A 75 -13.47 -14.55 3.05
N ASP A 76 -13.32 -15.39 2.05
CA ASP A 76 -14.32 -16.38 1.69
C ASP A 76 -13.68 -17.75 1.87
N SER A 77 -14.39 -18.63 2.56
CA SER A 77 -13.95 -20.00 2.78
C SER A 77 -15.12 -20.93 2.50
N GLU A 78 -15.02 -21.65 1.37
CA GLU A 78 -15.82 -22.85 1.14
C GLU A 78 -15.05 -24.05 1.68
N GLN A 79 -15.72 -25.18 1.92
CA GLN A 79 -15.28 -26.24 2.84
C GLN A 79 -13.80 -26.68 2.72
N ASP A 80 -13.20 -26.60 1.52
CA ASP A 80 -11.81 -26.98 1.25
C ASP A 80 -10.98 -25.90 0.54
N ILE A 81 -11.50 -24.68 0.36
CA ILE A 81 -10.80 -23.57 -0.30
C ILE A 81 -11.00 -22.30 0.51
N GLY A 82 -9.92 -21.60 0.81
CA GLY A 82 -9.94 -20.30 1.48
C GLY A 82 -9.20 -19.25 0.69
N PHE A 83 -9.76 -18.04 0.64
CA PHE A 83 -9.11 -16.89 0.03
C PHE A 83 -8.80 -15.83 1.09
N ILE A 84 -7.59 -15.29 1.07
CA ILE A 84 -7.17 -14.18 1.92
C ILE A 84 -6.51 -13.11 1.07
N SER A 85 -7.11 -11.93 0.98
CA SER A 85 -6.40 -10.73 0.53
C SER A 85 -6.08 -9.84 1.73
N LEU A 86 -4.90 -9.25 1.75
CA LEU A 86 -4.51 -8.30 2.78
C LEU A 86 -3.58 -7.20 2.28
N HIS A 87 -3.67 -6.07 2.96
CA HIS A 87 -2.63 -5.04 2.96
C HIS A 87 -1.82 -5.18 4.24
N TYR A 88 -0.50 -5.07 4.11
CA TYR A 88 0.41 -5.13 5.24
C TYR A 88 1.60 -4.21 5.04
N ASN A 89 2.14 -3.74 6.16
CA ASN A 89 3.35 -2.93 6.17
C ASN A 89 4.53 -3.80 6.60
N VAL A 90 5.69 -3.60 5.98
CA VAL A 90 6.94 -4.24 6.41
C VAL A 90 7.89 -3.14 6.84
N ALA A 91 8.22 -3.13 8.13
CA ALA A 91 9.23 -2.23 8.68
C ALA A 91 10.60 -2.89 8.55
N GLY A 92 11.44 -2.37 7.66
CA GLY A 92 12.80 -2.83 7.43
C GLY A 92 13.67 -2.70 8.68
N VAL A 93 14.42 -3.75 9.01
CA VAL A 93 15.25 -3.79 10.23
C VAL A 93 16.50 -2.92 10.10
N GLU A 94 17.06 -2.82 8.89
CA GLU A 94 18.35 -2.15 8.66
C GLU A 94 18.22 -0.72 8.13
N LYS A 95 17.25 -0.47 7.22
CA LYS A 95 17.06 0.85 6.59
C LYS A 95 15.95 1.68 7.24
N GLY A 96 15.18 1.12 8.18
CA GLY A 96 14.02 1.80 8.79
C GLY A 96 12.89 2.12 7.80
N GLU A 97 12.96 1.59 6.58
CA GLU A 97 11.97 1.80 5.52
C GLU A 97 10.69 1.03 5.84
N ILE A 98 9.53 1.66 5.64
CA ILE A 98 8.23 1.00 5.74
C ILE A 98 7.70 0.86 4.32
N CYS A 99 7.58 -0.36 3.81
CA CYS A 99 6.91 -0.62 2.54
C CYS A 99 5.50 -1.17 2.79
N CYS A 100 4.51 -0.58 2.11
CA CYS A 100 3.17 -1.14 2.06
C CYS A 100 3.12 -2.15 0.91
N ARG A 101 2.58 -3.33 1.20
CA ARG A 101 2.48 -4.43 0.25
C ARG A 101 1.05 -4.92 0.22
N ARG A 102 0.64 -5.44 -0.93
CA ARG A 102 -0.62 -6.18 -1.07
C ARG A 102 -0.29 -7.63 -1.38
N ALA A 103 -0.97 -8.54 -0.70
CA ALA A 103 -0.90 -9.94 -1.06
C ALA A 103 -2.29 -10.58 -1.15
N SER A 104 -2.40 -11.59 -2.01
CA SER A 104 -3.56 -12.46 -2.09
C SER A 104 -3.09 -13.91 -2.01
N PHE A 105 -3.74 -14.68 -1.16
CA PHE A 105 -3.43 -16.08 -0.87
C PHE A 105 -4.66 -16.93 -1.16
N PHE A 106 -4.44 -18.01 -1.90
CA PHE A 106 -5.41 -19.10 -1.99
C PHE A 106 -4.86 -20.28 -1.20
N TRP A 107 -5.69 -20.71 -0.27
CA TRP A 107 -5.47 -21.87 0.58
C TRP A 107 -6.36 -22.99 0.08
N SER A 108 -5.83 -24.21 0.04
CA SER A 108 -6.62 -25.41 -0.21
C SER A 108 -6.34 -26.42 0.88
N ARG A 109 -7.39 -27.12 1.31
CA ARG A 109 -7.31 -28.21 2.27
C ARG A 109 -7.03 -29.52 1.52
N LYS A 110 -5.91 -30.16 1.83
CA LYS A 110 -5.54 -31.48 1.33
C LYS A 110 -5.15 -32.37 2.51
N ASP A 111 -5.77 -33.53 2.63
CA ASP A 111 -5.52 -34.49 3.71
C ASP A 111 -5.56 -33.84 5.11
N GLU A 112 -6.59 -33.02 5.37
CA GLU A 112 -6.77 -32.24 6.61
C GLU A 112 -5.71 -31.14 6.87
N VAL A 113 -4.79 -30.92 5.94
CA VAL A 113 -3.75 -29.88 6.03
C VAL A 113 -4.06 -28.76 5.04
N TRP A 114 -4.04 -27.52 5.53
CA TRP A 114 -4.15 -26.34 4.68
C TRP A 114 -2.80 -25.97 4.09
N LYS A 115 -2.76 -25.91 2.76
CA LYS A 115 -1.60 -25.54 1.96
C LYS A 115 -1.91 -24.32 1.10
N ILE A 116 -0.90 -23.48 0.89
CA ILE A 116 -0.99 -22.36 -0.04
C ILE A 116 -0.85 -22.93 -1.44
N VAL A 117 -1.84 -22.69 -2.31
CA VAL A 117 -1.84 -23.15 -3.71
C VAL A 117 -1.64 -22.02 -4.71
N HIS A 118 -1.92 -20.79 -4.31
CA HIS A 118 -1.58 -19.61 -5.11
C HIS A 118 -1.24 -18.43 -4.21
N VAL A 119 -0.19 -17.69 -4.57
CA VAL A 119 0.16 -16.41 -3.96
C VAL A 119 0.32 -15.36 -5.06
N HIS A 120 -0.27 -14.20 -4.81
CA HIS A 120 0.07 -12.99 -5.55
C HIS A 120 0.71 -12.02 -4.56
N LEU A 121 2.01 -11.77 -4.68
CA LEU A 121 2.71 -10.73 -3.93
C LEU A 121 2.82 -9.50 -4.83
N ASN A 122 2.34 -8.35 -4.35
CA ASN A 122 2.46 -7.07 -5.02
C ASN A 122 3.13 -6.04 -4.13
N ASP A 123 4.17 -5.45 -4.70
CA ASP A 123 4.69 -4.18 -4.32
C ASP A 123 3.63 -3.23 -4.83
N ILE A 124 3.07 -2.45 -3.92
CA ILE A 124 2.47 -1.24 -4.41
C ILE A 124 3.71 -0.45 -4.86
N ASP A 125 3.90 -0.28 -6.17
CA ASP A 125 4.86 0.69 -6.66
C ASP A 125 4.38 2.04 -6.16
N MET A 126 5.04 2.50 -5.12
CA MET A 126 4.66 3.67 -4.36
C MET A 126 5.54 4.84 -4.73
N GLY A 127 6.26 4.74 -5.85
CA GLY A 127 7.31 5.65 -6.26
C GLY A 127 8.44 5.78 -5.24
N GLU A 128 9.57 6.30 -5.72
CA GLU A 128 10.75 6.54 -4.87
C GLU A 128 10.63 7.80 -4.00
N GLU A 129 9.64 8.65 -4.27
CA GLU A 129 9.47 9.92 -3.57
C GLU A 129 8.96 9.72 -2.14
N LYS A 130 9.83 10.02 -1.17
CA LYS A 130 9.53 9.96 0.27
C LYS A 130 9.49 11.34 0.91
N VAL A 131 8.70 11.46 1.98
CA VAL A 131 8.53 12.68 2.77
C VAL A 131 8.73 12.38 4.25
N LEU A 132 9.67 13.11 4.89
CA LEU A 132 9.92 13.00 6.33
C LEU A 132 8.84 13.78 7.11
N VAL A 133 8.15 13.17 8.06
CA VAL A 133 7.07 13.80 8.83
C VAL A 133 7.40 13.75 10.31
N HIS A 134 7.34 14.90 10.97
CA HIS A 134 7.48 15.00 12.42
C HIS A 134 6.13 14.79 13.10
N GLY A 135 6.01 13.69 13.83
CA GLY A 135 4.84 13.35 14.62
C GLY A 135 4.82 14.02 15.99
N LYS A 136 3.84 13.62 16.81
CA LYS A 136 3.82 13.95 18.24
C LYS A 136 4.85 13.14 19.02
N GLN A 137 5.16 13.58 20.23
CA GLN A 137 6.02 12.86 21.19
C GLN A 137 7.43 12.54 20.66
N GLY A 138 7.94 13.29 19.68
CA GLY A 138 9.26 13.10 19.10
C GLY A 138 9.34 11.99 18.04
N CYS A 139 8.22 11.36 17.66
CA CYS A 139 8.19 10.39 16.58
C CYS A 139 8.49 11.05 15.23
N THR A 140 9.23 10.37 14.35
CA THR A 140 9.46 10.80 12.97
C THR A 140 9.11 9.65 12.04
N TYR A 141 8.37 9.95 10.98
CA TYR A 141 7.91 9.00 9.97
C TYR A 141 8.59 9.31 8.64
N LEU A 142 9.00 8.29 7.91
CA LEU A 142 9.39 8.43 6.51
C LEU A 142 8.29 7.78 5.68
N LEU A 143 7.53 8.58 4.94
CA LEU A 143 6.35 8.13 4.20
C LEU A 143 6.60 8.18 2.70
N HIS A 144 6.18 7.17 1.95
CA HIS A 144 6.02 7.32 0.50
C HIS A 144 4.93 8.35 0.24
N ILE A 145 5.20 9.32 -0.64
CA ILE A 145 4.26 10.41 -0.92
C ILE A 145 2.95 9.86 -1.52
N GLN A 146 3.05 8.80 -2.31
CA GLN A 146 1.97 8.12 -2.99
C GLN A 146 0.98 7.48 -2.01
N GLU A 147 1.38 7.19 -0.76
CA GLU A 147 0.45 6.72 0.27
C GLU A 147 -0.53 7.79 0.74
N ILE A 148 -0.15 9.06 0.62
CA ILE A 148 -0.89 10.17 1.18
C ILE A 148 -2.05 10.52 0.24
N MET A 149 -3.27 10.27 0.69
CA MET A 149 -4.49 10.61 -0.04
C MET A 149 -4.82 12.09 0.11
N PHE A 150 -4.77 12.60 1.34
CA PHE A 150 -4.97 14.01 1.64
C PHE A 150 -4.41 14.36 3.02
N ILE A 151 -4.24 15.66 3.26
CA ILE A 151 -3.82 16.21 4.55
C ILE A 151 -4.86 17.21 5.01
N GLU A 152 -5.26 17.08 6.27
CA GLU A 152 -6.23 17.93 6.93
C GLU A 152 -5.55 18.77 8.03
N ALA A 153 -5.82 20.07 8.06
CA ALA A 153 -5.39 20.93 9.16
C ALA A 153 -6.29 20.77 10.39
N ARG A 154 -5.68 20.56 11.56
CA ARG A 154 -6.33 20.47 12.88
C ARG A 154 -5.61 21.38 13.87
N ASN A 155 -6.15 22.58 14.08
CA ASN A 155 -5.53 23.62 14.92
C ASN A 155 -4.08 23.93 14.49
N MET A 156 -3.09 23.68 15.35
CA MET A 156 -1.66 23.90 15.05
C MET A 156 -0.96 22.68 14.41
N ASN A 157 -1.69 21.59 14.19
CA ASN A 157 -1.18 20.31 13.67
C ASN A 157 -1.86 19.97 12.34
N SER A 158 -1.39 18.89 11.72
CA SER A 158 -2.02 18.30 10.54
C SER A 158 -2.27 16.81 10.75
N GLU A 159 -3.37 16.30 10.21
CA GLU A 159 -3.66 14.87 10.07
C GLU A 159 -3.34 14.47 8.64
N ILE A 160 -2.39 13.56 8.46
CA ILE A 160 -2.02 12.97 7.17
C ILE A 160 -2.83 11.69 7.02
N HIS A 161 -3.75 11.68 6.05
CA HIS A 161 -4.61 10.54 5.77
C HIS A 161 -3.96 9.70 4.67
N CYS A 162 -3.26 8.65 5.09
CA CYS A 162 -2.68 7.64 4.21
C CYS A 162 -3.72 6.55 3.90
N ARG A 163 -3.46 5.71 2.90
CA ARG A 163 -4.38 4.63 2.50
C ARG A 163 -4.81 3.71 3.63
N THR A 164 -3.88 3.38 4.52
CA THR A 164 -4.04 2.36 5.58
C THR A 164 -4.05 2.95 6.99
N GLN A 165 -3.67 4.21 7.16
CA GLN A 165 -3.54 4.83 8.47
C GLN A 165 -3.67 6.34 8.43
N THR A 166 -3.88 6.94 9.60
CA THR A 166 -3.85 8.41 9.78
C THR A 166 -2.76 8.79 10.76
N ILE A 167 -1.86 9.68 10.35
CA ILE A 167 -0.73 10.15 11.16
C ILE A 167 -0.99 11.57 11.62
N VAL A 168 -0.85 11.83 12.92
CA VAL A 168 -0.92 13.18 13.48
C VAL A 168 0.47 13.82 13.45
N ALA A 169 0.66 14.74 12.50
CA ALA A 169 1.89 15.50 12.33
C ALA A 169 1.89 16.78 13.18
N ASN A 170 3.01 17.04 13.84
CA ASN A 170 3.33 18.29 14.53
C ASN A 170 3.87 19.34 13.53
N GLU A 171 3.22 19.45 12.39
CA GLU A 171 3.56 20.35 11.29
C GLU A 171 2.29 21.01 10.76
N GLN A 172 2.41 22.24 10.24
CA GLN A 172 1.28 22.94 9.62
C GLN A 172 1.09 22.52 8.17
N LEU A 173 -0.16 22.57 7.68
CA LEU A 173 -0.51 22.29 6.29
C LEU A 173 0.32 23.08 5.26
N ALA A 174 0.76 24.30 5.62
CA ALA A 174 1.60 25.14 4.79
C ALA A 174 3.00 24.53 4.55
N ALA A 175 3.59 23.86 5.54
CA ALA A 175 4.88 23.20 5.40
C ALA A 175 4.79 22.04 4.40
N PHE A 176 3.74 21.22 4.50
CA PHE A 176 3.47 20.16 3.53
C PHE A 176 3.30 20.69 2.11
N ARG A 177 2.57 21.80 1.93
CA ARG A 177 2.39 22.41 0.60
C ARG A 177 3.70 22.82 -0.07
N MET A 178 4.73 23.17 0.69
CA MET A 178 6.03 23.59 0.13
C MET A 178 6.92 22.43 -0.30
N ARG A 179 6.72 21.24 0.26
CA ARG A 179 7.61 20.08 0.08
C ARG A 179 6.95 18.91 -0.68
N LEU A 180 5.63 18.91 -0.78
CA LEU A 180 4.91 17.90 -1.54
C LEU A 180 4.81 18.29 -3.02
N PRO A 181 4.76 17.31 -3.93
CA PRO A 181 4.65 17.53 -5.37
C PRO A 181 3.45 18.36 -5.79
N ARG A 182 3.51 18.89 -7.02
CA ARG A 182 2.47 19.74 -7.61
C ARG A 182 1.09 19.10 -7.71
N TYR A 183 1.03 17.77 -7.70
CA TYR A 183 -0.21 16.99 -7.70
C TYR A 183 -0.94 16.99 -6.33
N PHE A 184 -0.34 17.62 -5.30
CA PHE A 184 -1.05 17.98 -4.06
C PHE A 184 -1.69 19.37 -4.17
N VAL A 185 -3.02 19.40 -4.33
CA VAL A 185 -3.78 20.63 -4.56
C VAL A 185 -4.45 21.13 -3.29
N LYS A 186 -4.31 22.43 -2.99
CA LYS A 186 -5.00 23.06 -1.86
C LYS A 186 -6.46 23.38 -2.20
N VAL A 187 -7.36 22.46 -1.88
CA VAL A 187 -8.79 22.57 -2.20
C VAL A 187 -9.59 23.38 -1.18
N HIS A 188 -9.10 23.48 0.06
CA HIS A 188 -9.71 24.25 1.14
C HIS A 188 -8.64 24.95 1.99
N ARG A 189 -9.04 25.84 2.91
CA ARG A 189 -8.08 26.41 3.88
C ARG A 189 -7.45 25.32 4.78
N SER A 190 -8.19 24.24 4.99
CA SER A 190 -7.81 23.11 5.85
C SER A 190 -7.47 21.82 5.10
N TYR A 191 -7.49 21.79 3.76
CA TYR A 191 -7.28 20.54 3.01
C TYR A 191 -6.29 20.71 1.87
N LEU A 192 -5.37 19.76 1.78
CA LEU A 192 -4.49 19.50 0.65
C LEU A 192 -4.81 18.08 0.14
N VAL A 193 -5.15 17.93 -1.13
CA VAL A 193 -5.57 16.64 -1.70
C VAL A 193 -4.53 16.15 -2.70
N ASN A 194 -4.22 14.86 -2.68
CA ASN A 194 -3.51 14.21 -3.77
C ASN A 194 -4.51 13.91 -4.90
N VAL A 195 -4.32 14.52 -6.08
CA VAL A 195 -5.26 14.38 -7.20
C VAL A 195 -5.36 12.96 -7.74
N HIS A 196 -4.36 12.11 -7.52
CA HIS A 196 -4.40 10.70 -7.95
C HIS A 196 -5.45 9.87 -7.20
N TYR A 197 -5.96 10.37 -6.07
CA TYR A 197 -7.02 9.73 -5.29
C TYR A 197 -8.40 10.32 -5.56
N VAL A 198 -8.51 11.32 -6.42
CA VAL A 198 -9.78 11.98 -6.73
C VAL A 198 -10.62 11.08 -7.62
N GLU A 199 -11.74 10.61 -7.08
CA GLU A 199 -12.75 9.86 -7.83
C GLU A 199 -13.61 10.83 -8.67
N LYS A 200 -14.05 11.93 -8.05
CA LYS A 200 -14.95 12.88 -8.70
C LYS A 200 -14.85 14.29 -8.12
N VAL A 201 -14.89 15.28 -9.01
CA VAL A 201 -15.10 16.68 -8.63
C VAL A 201 -16.59 17.01 -8.70
N GLU A 202 -17.21 17.24 -7.56
CA GLU A 202 -18.62 17.58 -7.41
C GLU A 202 -18.79 19.05 -7.07
N ARG A 203 -20.01 19.60 -7.17
CA ARG A 203 -20.25 21.01 -6.84
C ARG A 203 -19.87 21.25 -5.37
N TYR A 204 -18.84 22.08 -5.18
CA TYR A 204 -18.32 22.50 -3.86
C TYR A 204 -17.69 21.39 -3.01
N GLN A 205 -17.34 20.25 -3.60
CA GLN A 205 -16.61 19.19 -2.90
C GLN A 205 -15.80 18.29 -3.84
N ILE A 206 -14.79 17.62 -3.28
CA ILE A 206 -14.00 16.58 -3.95
C ILE A 206 -14.31 15.25 -3.27
N ARG A 207 -14.68 14.25 -4.06
CA ARG A 207 -14.86 12.86 -3.63
C ARG A 207 -13.60 12.06 -3.94
N LEU A 208 -13.09 11.34 -2.94
CA LEU A 208 -11.95 10.45 -3.09
C LEU A 208 -12.39 8.98 -3.23
N HIS A 209 -11.53 8.13 -3.79
CA HIS A 209 -11.81 6.70 -3.97
C HIS A 209 -12.11 5.93 -2.68
N ASN A 210 -11.65 6.42 -1.51
CA ASN A 210 -11.99 5.84 -0.22
C ASN A 210 -13.35 6.31 0.34
N GLY A 211 -14.10 7.11 -0.42
CA GLY A 211 -15.40 7.69 -0.03
C GLY A 211 -15.30 9.02 0.72
N SER A 212 -14.11 9.53 1.04
CA SER A 212 -13.95 10.81 1.73
C SER A 212 -14.46 11.98 0.90
N LEU A 213 -15.07 12.97 1.57
CA LEU A 213 -15.60 14.18 0.96
C LEU A 213 -14.87 15.41 1.50
N LEU A 214 -14.11 16.09 0.64
CA LEU A 214 -13.36 17.29 0.99
C LEU A 214 -14.09 18.54 0.50
N PRO A 215 -14.44 19.51 1.36
CA PRO A 215 -15.18 20.70 0.95
C PRO A 215 -14.31 21.62 0.09
N VAL A 216 -14.93 22.26 -0.90
CA VAL A 216 -14.32 23.29 -1.76
C VAL A 216 -15.13 24.57 -1.62
N PRO A 217 -14.53 25.71 -1.22
CA PRO A 217 -15.26 26.97 -1.13
C PRO A 217 -15.88 27.36 -2.47
N GLU A 218 -17.12 27.82 -2.46
CA GLU A 218 -17.85 28.23 -3.69
C GLU A 218 -17.04 29.19 -4.57
N LYS A 219 -16.39 30.18 -3.95
CA LYS A 219 -15.57 31.19 -4.65
C LYS A 219 -14.35 30.59 -5.36
N ARG A 220 -13.81 29.48 -4.87
CA ARG A 220 -12.63 28.79 -5.43
C ARG A 220 -12.98 27.56 -6.24
N TYR A 221 -14.27 27.21 -6.34
CA TYR A 221 -14.68 25.96 -6.97
C TYR A 221 -14.24 25.85 -8.43
N LYS A 222 -14.38 26.92 -9.23
CA LYS A 222 -13.94 26.92 -10.63
C LYS A 222 -12.43 26.70 -10.75
N GLU A 223 -11.65 27.51 -10.02
CA GLU A 223 -10.18 27.42 -9.94
C GLU A 223 -9.72 26.00 -9.56
N VAL A 224 -10.27 25.44 -8.48
CA VAL A 224 -9.90 24.11 -8.00
C VAL A 224 -10.29 23.03 -9.00
N LYS A 225 -11.49 23.11 -9.58
CA LYS A 225 -11.95 22.14 -10.57
C LYS A 225 -11.06 22.12 -11.81
N GLU A 226 -10.74 23.29 -12.35
CA GLU A 226 -9.83 23.43 -13.50
C GLU A 226 -8.46 22.86 -13.16
N LYS A 227 -7.90 23.24 -11.99
CA LYS A 227 -6.57 22.76 -11.60
C LYS A 227 -6.48 21.24 -11.42
N VAL A 228 -7.48 20.64 -10.78
CA VAL A 228 -7.55 19.19 -10.61
C VAL A 228 -7.71 18.50 -11.96
N LYS A 229 -8.54 19.06 -12.86
CA LYS A 229 -8.74 18.53 -14.21
C LYS A 229 -7.43 18.53 -15.02
N GLU A 230 -6.71 19.65 -15.04
CA GLU A 230 -5.41 19.77 -15.74
C GLU A 230 -4.44 18.68 -15.28
N LEU A 231 -4.28 18.51 -13.96
CA LEU A 231 -3.35 17.53 -13.41
C LEU A 231 -3.75 16.07 -13.70
N ILE A 232 -5.05 15.78 -13.77
CA ILE A 232 -5.55 14.45 -14.16
C ILE A 232 -5.30 14.19 -15.65
N GLU A 233 -5.49 15.20 -16.51
CA GLU A 233 -5.24 15.08 -17.96
C GLU A 233 -3.74 14.99 -18.30
N GLU A 234 -2.86 15.58 -17.50
CA GLU A 234 -1.40 15.42 -17.60
C GLU A 234 -0.92 13.99 -17.22
N TRP A 235 -1.71 13.25 -16.44
CA TRP A 235 -1.43 11.89 -15.96
C TRP A 235 -2.07 10.84 -16.87
N PRO A 236 -1.34 10.31 -17.89
CA PRO A 236 -0.28 9.32 -17.69
C PRO A 236 1.04 9.65 -18.42
N ALA A 237 1.17 10.84 -19.02
CA ALA A 237 2.29 11.19 -19.90
C ALA A 237 3.65 11.33 -19.15
N GLU A 238 3.62 11.50 -17.83
CA GLU A 238 4.80 11.56 -16.96
C GLU A 238 5.24 10.16 -16.49
N ALA A 239 4.28 9.30 -16.13
CA ALA A 239 4.54 7.91 -15.73
C ALA A 239 5.15 7.07 -16.87
N SER A 240 4.83 7.38 -18.13
CA SER A 240 5.43 6.72 -19.30
C SER A 240 6.83 7.23 -19.66
N LYS A 241 7.27 8.39 -19.15
CA LYS A 241 8.62 8.93 -19.43
C LYS A 241 9.66 8.44 -18.44
N GLN A 242 9.29 8.25 -17.18
CA GLN A 242 10.19 7.74 -16.14
C GLN A 242 10.66 6.30 -16.39
N GLY A 243 9.87 5.47 -17.08
CA GLY A 243 10.30 4.12 -17.50
C GLY A 243 11.22 4.06 -18.73
N SER A 244 11.49 5.18 -19.41
CA SER A 244 12.30 5.21 -20.64
C SER A 244 13.67 5.88 -20.49
N GLU A 245 13.92 6.56 -19.37
CA GLU A 245 15.22 7.20 -19.08
C GLU A 245 16.19 6.28 -18.31
N GLU A 246 15.75 5.09 -17.85
CA GLU A 246 16.60 4.09 -17.20
C GLU A 246 17.15 3.01 -18.15
N GLU A 247 16.78 3.02 -19.45
CA GLU A 247 17.26 2.06 -20.46
C GLU A 247 18.34 2.62 -21.43
N ASN A 248 19.00 3.75 -21.14
CA ASN A 248 20.10 4.27 -21.97
C ASN A 248 21.38 4.59 -21.21
#